data_AF-A0ABD5DUU2-F1
#
_entry.id   AF-A0ABD5DUU2-F1
#
_cell.length_a   1.000
_cell.length_b   1.000
_cell.length_c   1.000
_cell.angle_alpha   90.00
_cell.angle_beta   90.00
_cell.angle_gamma   90.00
#
_symmetry.space_group_name_H-M   'P 1'
#
loop_
_entity.id
_entity.type
_entity.pdbx_description
1 polymer ?
#
loop_
_entity_poly.entity_id
_entity_poly.type
_entity_poly.pdbx_seq_one_letter_code
_entity_poly.pdbx_strand_id
1 'polypeptide(L)'
;DEATCSVFLQQPGMELDLGAIAKGYIADRVRDFLRQQQVEKALINLGGNVHTLGEWAIGLKKPFADAQALIGSLTVNGQSVVTSGTYERYFEQDGKRWHHILDPRSGYPLDNELDS
;
A
#
# COMPACT_ATOMS: atom_id res chain seq x y z
N ASP A 1 20.37 0.65 19.79
CA ASP A 1 20.25 1.29 21.11
C ASP A 1 19.07 2.23 21.04
N GLU A 2 18.03 1.99 21.83
CA GLU A 2 16.83 2.85 21.86
C GLU A 2 17.17 4.29 22.28
N ALA A 3 18.31 4.52 22.95
CA ALA A 3 18.77 5.84 23.34
C ALA A 3 19.37 6.66 22.19
N THR A 4 19.85 6.02 21.11
CA THR A 4 20.49 6.70 19.97
C THR A 4 19.68 6.60 18.67
N CYS A 5 18.60 5.82 18.65
CA CYS A 5 17.77 5.57 17.46
C CYS A 5 18.58 5.12 16.22
N SER A 6 19.61 4.30 16.42
CA SER A 6 20.47 3.80 15.33
C SER A 6 20.09 2.40 14.85
N VAL A 7 20.17 2.15 13.53
CA VAL A 7 20.03 0.82 12.88
C VAL A 7 21.35 0.45 12.19
N PHE A 8 21.77 -0.81 12.30
CA PHE A 8 22.98 -1.34 11.65
C PHE A 8 22.66 -2.58 10.81
N LEU A 9 23.09 -2.57 9.54
CA LEU A 9 22.93 -3.69 8.62
C LEU A 9 24.15 -4.61 8.69
N GLN A 10 23.97 -5.81 9.24
CA GLN A 10 25.08 -6.72 9.54
C GLN A 10 25.74 -7.37 8.32
N GLN A 11 25.00 -7.52 7.22
CA GLN A 11 25.47 -8.22 6.04
C GLN A 11 25.94 -7.21 4.98
N PRO A 12 27.19 -7.32 4.48
CA PRO A 12 27.65 -6.51 3.36
C PRO A 12 26.75 -6.69 2.13
N GLY A 13 26.29 -5.58 1.55
CA GLY A 13 25.38 -5.58 0.40
C GLY A 13 23.89 -5.69 0.75
N MET A 14 23.52 -5.75 2.03
CA MET A 14 22.11 -5.69 2.44
C MET A 14 21.54 -4.28 2.24
N GLU A 15 20.32 -4.22 1.70
CA GLU A 15 19.57 -3.00 1.48
C GLU A 15 18.20 -3.07 2.15
N LEU A 16 17.68 -1.91 2.56
CA LEU A 16 16.32 -1.79 3.07
C LEU A 16 15.42 -1.19 1.99
N ASP A 17 14.40 -1.93 1.58
CA ASP A 17 13.28 -1.39 0.79
C ASP A 17 12.05 -1.27 1.69
N LEU A 18 11.59 -0.03 1.89
CA LEU A 18 10.42 0.30 2.69
C LEU A 18 9.15 0.52 1.84
N GLY A 19 9.19 0.23 0.54
CA GLY A 19 8.11 0.51 -0.40
C GLY A 19 6.75 -0.09 0.00
N ALA A 20 6.78 -1.23 0.70
CA ALA A 20 5.59 -1.93 1.20
C ALA A 20 4.96 -1.29 2.45
N ILE A 21 5.74 -0.56 3.28
CA ILE A 21 5.28 -0.04 4.58
C ILE A 21 5.25 1.49 4.67
N ALA A 22 6.12 2.18 3.92
CA ALA A 22 6.32 3.63 4.05
C ALA A 22 5.05 4.44 3.82
N LYS A 23 4.22 4.02 2.85
CA LYS A 23 2.96 4.73 2.53
C LYS A 23 1.97 4.70 3.70
N GLY A 24 1.82 3.55 4.36
CA GLY A 24 0.95 3.43 5.54
C GLY A 24 1.43 4.31 6.68
N TYR A 25 2.74 4.29 6.97
CA TYR A 25 3.34 5.14 8.00
C TYR A 25 3.11 6.64 7.71
N ILE A 26 3.32 7.09 6.47
CA ILE A 26 3.06 8.48 6.10
C ILE A 26 1.57 8.83 6.26
N ALA A 27 0.65 7.94 5.87
CA ALA A 27 -0.78 8.15 6.07
C ALA A 27 -1.14 8.31 7.54
N ASP A 28 -0.56 7.48 8.43
CA ASP A 28 -0.74 7.59 9.88
C ASP A 28 -0.23 8.94 10.42
N ARG A 29 0.95 9.38 10.00
CA ARG A 29 1.51 10.68 10.42
C ARG A 29 0.64 11.86 9.98
N VAL A 30 0.10 11.81 8.76
CA VAL A 30 -0.81 12.84 8.24
C VAL A 30 -2.13 12.83 9.02
N ARG A 31 -2.71 11.66 9.28
CA ARG A 31 -3.91 11.52 10.11
C ARG A 31 -3.72 12.15 11.48
N ASP A 32 -2.63 11.82 12.16
CA ASP A 32 -2.35 12.33 13.50
C ASP A 32 -2.21 13.86 13.50
N PHE A 33 -1.53 14.40 12.49
CA PHE A 33 -1.44 15.84 12.29
C PHE A 33 -2.83 16.48 12.10
N LEU A 34 -3.67 15.93 11.22
CA LEU A 34 -5.02 16.46 10.98
C LEU A 34 -5.90 16.42 12.24
N ARG A 35 -5.80 15.35 13.05
CA ARG A 35 -6.48 15.27 14.34
C ARG A 35 -6.01 16.35 15.32
N GLN A 36 -4.71 16.64 15.37
CA GLN A 36 -4.16 17.74 16.17
C GLN A 36 -4.69 19.11 15.72
N GLN A 37 -4.97 19.27 14.43
CA GLN A 37 -5.61 20.47 13.87
C GLN A 37 -7.15 20.45 14.01
N GLN A 38 -7.72 19.53 14.81
CA GLN A 38 -9.17 19.41 15.04
C GLN A 38 -9.99 19.15 13.77
N VAL A 39 -9.38 18.55 12.75
CA VAL A 39 -10.09 18.12 11.54
C VAL A 39 -10.87 16.85 11.84
N GLU A 40 -12.20 16.92 11.72
CA GLU A 40 -13.09 15.80 12.02
C GLU A 40 -13.34 14.87 10.81
N LYS A 41 -13.27 15.42 9.59
CA LYS A 41 -13.52 14.68 8.34
C LYS A 41 -12.43 14.94 7.31
N ALA A 42 -11.78 13.87 6.86
CA ALA A 42 -10.74 13.93 5.83
C ALA A 42 -10.58 12.57 5.13
N LEU A 43 -10.10 12.62 3.89
CA LEU A 43 -9.67 11.46 3.12
C LEU A 43 -8.19 11.64 2.75
N ILE A 44 -7.34 10.74 3.23
CA ILE A 44 -5.92 10.70 2.91
C ILE A 44 -5.74 9.57 1.90
N ASN A 45 -5.18 9.85 0.72
CA ASN A 45 -4.93 8.85 -0.31
C ASN A 45 -3.48 8.94 -0.80
N LEU A 46 -2.71 7.90 -0.51
CA LEU A 46 -1.31 7.78 -0.92
C LEU A 46 -1.17 6.63 -1.92
N GLY A 47 -1.52 6.89 -3.17
CA GLY A 47 -1.39 5.93 -4.27
C GLY A 47 -2.23 4.67 -4.06
N GLY A 48 -3.48 4.82 -3.61
CA GLY A 48 -4.40 3.72 -3.32
C GLY A 48 -4.38 3.24 -1.87
N ASN A 49 -3.40 3.67 -1.07
CA ASN A 49 -3.39 3.47 0.37
C ASN A 49 -4.24 4.58 1.03
N VAL A 50 -5.48 4.25 1.38
CA VAL A 50 -6.48 5.21 1.85
C VAL A 50 -6.57 5.18 3.37
N HIS A 51 -6.65 6.34 4.01
CA HIS A 51 -7.01 6.49 5.41
C HIS A 51 -8.08 7.56 5.57
N THR A 52 -9.13 7.26 6.34
CA THR A 52 -10.24 8.19 6.56
C THR A 52 -10.23 8.79 7.96
N LEU A 53 -10.78 10.00 8.08
CA LEU A 53 -11.33 10.58 9.29
C LEU A 53 -12.81 10.83 9.04
N GLY A 54 -13.66 10.38 9.96
CA GLY A 54 -15.10 10.32 9.75
C GLY A 54 -15.51 9.22 8.77
N GLU A 55 -16.80 9.20 8.44
CA GLU A 55 -17.41 8.21 7.55
C GLU A 55 -17.24 8.58 6.07
N TRP A 56 -16.75 7.61 5.27
CA TRP A 56 -16.54 7.75 3.83
C TRP A 56 -16.87 6.44 3.10
N ALA A 57 -17.38 6.56 1.88
CA ALA A 57 -17.51 5.45 0.95
C ALA A 57 -16.25 5.35 0.06
N ILE A 58 -15.56 4.21 0.12
CA ILE A 58 -14.31 3.95 -0.61
C ILE A 58 -14.58 2.95 -1.72
N GLY A 59 -14.28 3.33 -2.97
CA GLY A 59 -14.39 2.44 -4.11
C GLY A 59 -13.29 1.38 -4.14
N LEU A 60 -13.64 0.15 -4.48
CA LEU A 60 -12.70 -0.94 -4.71
C LEU A 60 -12.53 -1.11 -6.22
N LYS A 61 -11.29 -1.00 -6.71
CA LYS A 61 -10.97 -1.13 -8.13
C LYS A 61 -11.15 -2.58 -8.57
N LYS A 62 -11.66 -2.78 -9.79
CA LYS A 62 -11.78 -4.11 -10.40
C LYS A 62 -10.43 -4.52 -11.00
N PRO A 63 -9.85 -5.66 -10.60
CA PRO A 63 -8.63 -6.19 -11.19
C PRO A 63 -8.71 -6.32 -12.71
N PHE A 64 -7.62 -5.97 -13.41
CA PHE A 64 -7.46 -6.06 -14.88
C PHE A 64 -8.52 -5.33 -15.73
N ALA A 65 -9.33 -4.47 -15.13
CA ALA A 65 -10.28 -3.63 -15.85
C ALA A 65 -9.70 -2.21 -16.07
N ASP A 66 -10.46 -1.38 -16.78
CA ASP A 66 -10.13 0.04 -16.91
C ASP A 66 -9.92 0.71 -15.55
N ALA A 67 -9.05 1.72 -15.50
CA ALA A 67 -8.62 2.35 -14.25
C ALA A 67 -9.77 2.91 -13.38
N GLN A 68 -10.94 3.18 -13.97
CA GLN A 68 -12.12 3.68 -13.28
C GLN A 68 -13.17 2.60 -12.96
N ALA A 69 -12.98 1.37 -13.41
CA ALA A 69 -13.91 0.28 -13.14
C ALA A 69 -13.83 -0.13 -11.67
N LEU A 70 -14.97 -0.06 -10.97
CA LEU A 70 -15.10 -0.48 -9.58
C LEU A 70 -15.80 -1.84 -9.50
N ILE A 71 -15.31 -2.72 -8.62
CA ILE A 71 -16.01 -3.95 -8.26
C ILE A 71 -17.09 -3.70 -7.20
N GLY A 72 -16.94 -2.62 -6.42
CA GLY A 72 -17.88 -2.24 -5.38
C GLY A 72 -17.37 -1.05 -4.57
N SER A 73 -18.02 -0.79 -3.44
CA SER A 73 -17.57 0.22 -2.47
C SER A 73 -17.79 -0.27 -1.04
N LEU A 74 -16.97 0.23 -0.12
CA LEU A 74 -17.05 -0.05 1.30
C LEU A 74 -17.21 1.28 2.05
N THR A 75 -18.22 1.37 2.93
CA THR A 75 -18.32 2.49 3.87
C THR A 75 -17.46 2.21 5.09
N VAL A 76 -16.55 3.12 5.41
CA VAL A 76 -15.63 3.01 6.55
C VAL A 76 -15.64 4.29 7.37
N ASN A 77 -15.44 4.18 8.68
CA ASN A 77 -15.39 5.33 9.59
C ASN A 77 -14.08 5.36 10.37
N GLY A 78 -13.19 6.29 10.00
CA GLY A 78 -11.90 6.46 10.68
C GLY A 78 -10.90 5.32 10.47
N GLN A 79 -11.00 4.57 9.37
CA GLN A 79 -10.19 3.37 9.10
C GLN A 79 -9.28 3.56 7.88
N SER A 80 -8.32 2.65 7.72
CA SER A 80 -7.49 2.55 6.52
C SER A 80 -7.97 1.41 5.63
N VAL A 81 -7.97 1.65 4.32
CA VAL A 81 -8.27 0.68 3.27
C VAL A 81 -7.09 0.64 2.33
N VAL A 82 -6.46 -0.53 2.22
CA VAL A 82 -5.25 -0.75 1.41
C VAL A 82 -5.45 -1.98 0.56
N THR A 83 -5.19 -1.86 -0.74
CA THR A 83 -5.16 -2.99 -1.66
C THR A 83 -3.73 -3.17 -2.19
N SER A 84 -3.32 -4.42 -2.33
CA SER A 84 -2.18 -4.81 -3.16
C SER A 84 -2.74 -5.50 -4.38
N GLY A 85 -2.08 -5.39 -5.53
CA GLY A 85 -2.61 -6.00 -6.76
C GLY A 85 -1.50 -6.28 -7.74
N THR A 86 -1.55 -7.46 -8.36
CA THR A 86 -0.58 -7.89 -9.38
C THR A 86 -0.73 -7.08 -10.68
N TYR A 87 -1.86 -6.39 -10.86
CA TYR A 87 -2.16 -5.49 -11.99
C TYR A 87 -1.73 -4.04 -11.81
N GLU A 88 -1.31 -3.60 -10.62
CA GLU A 88 -0.96 -2.19 -10.39
C GLU A 88 0.40 -1.83 -10.98
N ARG A 89 1.38 -2.72 -10.86
CA ARG A 89 2.71 -2.56 -11.46
C ARG A 89 3.26 -3.90 -11.92
N TYR A 90 3.45 -4.03 -13.22
CA TYR A 90 4.03 -5.19 -13.87
C TYR A 90 4.67 -4.81 -15.21
N PHE A 91 5.46 -5.72 -15.76
CA PHE A 91 5.85 -5.72 -17.16
C PHE A 91 5.56 -7.09 -17.78
N GLU A 92 5.56 -7.17 -19.11
CA GLU A 92 5.36 -8.42 -19.84
C GLU A 92 6.64 -8.74 -20.63
N GLN A 93 7.09 -9.98 -20.53
CA GLN A 93 8.25 -10.47 -21.25
C GLN A 93 8.02 -11.95 -21.59
N ASP A 94 8.25 -12.31 -22.85
CA ASP A 94 8.11 -13.69 -23.36
C ASP A 94 6.72 -14.31 -23.07
N GLY A 95 5.67 -13.49 -23.15
CA GLY A 95 4.29 -13.90 -22.87
C GLY A 95 3.98 -14.14 -21.38
N LYS A 96 4.94 -13.88 -20.48
CA LYS A 96 4.76 -13.94 -19.03
C LYS A 96 4.67 -12.55 -18.43
N ARG A 97 3.76 -12.38 -17.47
CA ARG A 97 3.63 -11.16 -16.64
C ARG A 97 4.53 -11.24 -15.41
N TRP A 98 5.24 -10.16 -15.15
CA TRP A 98 6.16 -10.01 -14.01
C TRP A 98 5.72 -8.81 -13.17
N HIS A 99 5.11 -9.07 -12.01
CA HIS A 99 4.63 -8.02 -11.10
C HIS A 99 5.62 -7.71 -9.97
N HIS A 100 5.44 -6.56 -9.34
CA HIS A 100 6.36 -6.00 -8.34
C HIS A 100 6.31 -6.63 -6.93
N ILE A 101 5.49 -7.66 -6.70
CA ILE A 101 5.37 -8.33 -5.40
C ILE A 101 6.19 -9.61 -5.47
N LEU A 102 7.34 -9.63 -4.80
CA LEU A 102 8.30 -10.73 -4.91
C LEU A 102 8.09 -11.76 -3.80
N ASP A 103 8.27 -13.03 -4.11
CA ASP A 103 8.49 -14.08 -3.12
C ASP A 103 9.95 -14.00 -2.62
N PRO A 104 10.19 -13.71 -1.33
CA PRO A 104 11.54 -13.61 -0.79
C PRO A 104 12.34 -14.92 -0.86
N ARG A 105 11.68 -16.07 -1.09
CA ARG A 105 12.35 -17.38 -1.20
C ARG A 105 12.93 -17.61 -2.59
N SER A 106 12.26 -17.11 -3.62
CA SER A 106 12.65 -17.33 -5.02
C SER A 106 13.33 -16.11 -5.64
N GLY A 107 13.06 -14.90 -5.12
CA GLY A 107 13.49 -13.64 -5.71
C GLY A 107 12.67 -13.23 -6.95
N TYR A 108 11.65 -14.00 -7.32
CA TYR A 108 10.77 -13.75 -8.45
C TYR A 108 9.39 -13.29 -7.99
N PRO A 109 8.57 -12.71 -8.90
CA PRO A 109 7.19 -12.36 -8.57
C PRO A 109 6.41 -13.55 -8.02
N LEU A 110 5.63 -13.28 -6.97
CA LEU A 110 4.83 -14.29 -6.29
C LEU A 110 3.77 -14.87 -7.24
N ASP A 111 3.92 -16.14 -7.59
CA ASP A 111 2.95 -16.86 -8.41
C ASP A 111 1.91 -17.53 -7.50
N ASN A 112 0.80 -16.83 -7.25
CA ASN A 112 -0.35 -17.36 -6.54
C ASN A 112 -1.63 -17.06 -7.33
N GLU A 113 -2.72 -17.80 -7.07
CA GLU A 113 -4.00 -17.64 -7.76
C GLU A 113 -4.76 -16.36 -7.34
N LEU A 114 -4.06 -15.33 -6.84
CA LEU A 114 -4.64 -14.09 -6.32
C LEU A 114 -4.27 -12.89 -7.19
N ASP A 115 -5.29 -12.12 -7.54
CA ASP A 115 -5.13 -10.88 -8.31
C ASP A 115 -4.91 -9.65 -7.41
N SER A 116 -5.38 -9.73 -6.16
CA SER A 116 -5.29 -8.70 -5.12
C SER A 116 -5.29 -9.29 -3.71
#